data_AF-A0A5C4TG60-F1
#
_entry.id   AF-A0A5C4TG60-F1
#
_cell.length_a   1.000
_cell.length_b   1.000
_cell.length_c   1.000
_cell.angle_alpha   90.00
_cell.angle_beta   90.00
_cell.angle_gamma   90.00
#
_symmetry.space_group_name_H-M   'P 1'
#
loop_
_entity.id
_entity.type
_entity.pdbx_description
1 polymer ?
#
loop_
_entity_poly.entity_id
_entity_poly.type
_entity_poly.pdbx_seq_one_letter_code
_entity_poly.pdbx_strand_id
1 'polypeptide(L)'
;MKIHIVAGILVGYFNAAWSMVFVAALLWGIVFCAFMLRTYKGRKEQYMEKLKSMGKEKQFGLPPRIAFYVNEFVSATGISYVIGMVVFAMKGAM
;
A
#
# COMPACT_ATOMS: atom_id res chain seq x y z
N MET A 1 6.77 4.59 1.10
CA MET A 1 7.21 4.65 -0.31
C MET A 1 8.34 3.69 -0.65
N LYS A 2 9.60 3.87 -0.21
CA LYS A 2 10.74 3.00 -0.62
C LYS A 2 10.46 1.49 -0.46
N ILE A 3 9.85 1.10 0.67
CA ILE A 3 9.53 -0.31 0.94
C ILE A 3 8.49 -0.91 -0.03
N HIS A 4 7.56 -0.12 -0.57
CA HIS A 4 6.57 -0.62 -1.53
C HIS A 4 7.17 -0.81 -2.93
N ILE A 5 8.20 -0.02 -3.28
CA ILE A 5 8.97 -0.22 -4.51
C ILE A 5 9.74 -1.54 -4.43
N VAL A 6 10.44 -1.77 -3.31
CA VAL A 6 11.15 -3.04 -3.08
C VAL A 6 10.18 -4.22 -3.12
N ALA A 7 9.02 -4.11 -2.45
CA ALA A 7 7.99 -5.13 -2.50
C ALA A 7 7.50 -5.37 -3.94
N GLY A 8 7.26 -4.32 -4.72
CA GLY A 8 6.87 -4.44 -6.12
C GLY A 8 7.91 -5.15 -6.97
N ILE A 9 9.21 -4.83 -6.81
CA ILE A 9 10.30 -5.51 -7.51
C ILE A 9 10.29 -7.01 -7.20
N LEU A 10 10.21 -7.37 -5.92
CA LEU A 10 10.16 -8.77 -5.49
C LEU A 10 8.92 -9.48 -6.06
N VAL A 11 7.75 -8.83 -6.00
CA VAL A 11 6.51 -9.38 -6.56
C VAL A 11 6.64 -9.63 -8.06
N GLY A 12 7.14 -8.67 -8.83
CA GLY A 12 7.30 -8.84 -10.27
C GLY A 12 8.32 -9.91 -10.66
N TYR A 13 9.43 -10.01 -9.92
CA TYR A 13 10.51 -10.93 -10.24
C TYR A 13 10.18 -12.39 -9.91
N PHE A 14 9.60 -12.65 -8.74
CA PHE A 14 9.40 -14.01 -8.23
C PHE A 14 8.09 -14.68 -8.68
N ASN A 15 7.09 -13.93 -9.15
CA ASN A 15 5.85 -14.53 -9.62
C ASN A 15 5.94 -15.02 -11.07
N ALA A 16 5.09 -15.99 -11.40
CA ALA A 16 5.02 -16.63 -12.72
C ALA A 16 3.81 -16.20 -13.56
N ALA A 17 2.76 -15.66 -12.92
CA ALA A 17 1.54 -15.25 -13.59
C ALA A 17 1.10 -13.84 -13.18
N TRP A 18 0.45 -13.11 -14.10
CA TRP A 18 -0.11 -11.78 -13.86
C TRP A 18 -1.11 -11.74 -12.70
N SER A 19 -1.92 -12.79 -12.55
CA SER A 19 -2.85 -12.92 -11.43
C SER A 19 -2.13 -13.02 -10.09
N MET A 20 -0.97 -13.68 -10.05
CA MET A 20 -0.16 -13.77 -8.83
C MET A 20 0.48 -12.44 -8.45
N VAL A 21 0.89 -11.62 -9.43
CA VAL A 21 1.38 -10.25 -9.20
C VAL A 21 0.30 -9.39 -8.51
N PHE A 22 -0.95 -9.48 -8.99
CA PHE A 22 -2.08 -8.78 -8.38
C PHE A 22 -2.35 -9.26 -6.95
N VAL A 23 -2.46 -10.58 -6.75
CA VAL A 23 -2.72 -11.16 -5.41
C VAL A 23 -1.60 -10.83 -4.43
N ALA A 24 -0.34 -10.93 -4.85
CA ALA A 24 0.80 -10.62 -3.99
C ALA A 24 0.87 -9.13 -3.62
N ALA A 25 0.50 -8.22 -4.53
CA ALA A 25 0.38 -6.80 -4.23
C ALA A 25 -0.72 -6.51 -3.19
N LEU A 26 -1.88 -7.17 -3.30
CA LEU A 26 -2.94 -7.07 -2.30
C LEU A 26 -2.50 -7.59 -0.94
N LEU A 27 -1.87 -8.77 -0.90
CA LEU A 27 -1.34 -9.35 0.34
C LEU A 27 -0.31 -8.43 0.99
N TRP A 28 0.56 -7.80 0.19
CA TRP A 28 1.50 -6.81 0.69
C TRP A 28 0.80 -5.61 1.34
N GLY A 29 -0.27 -5.09 0.73
CA GLY A 29 -1.07 -4.04 1.34
C GLY A 29 -1.65 -4.43 2.71
N ILE A 30 -2.15 -5.67 2.84
CA ILE A 30 -2.67 -6.21 4.11
C ILE A 30 -1.55 -6.30 5.15
N VAL A 31 -0.42 -6.92 4.79
CA VAL A 31 0.75 -7.09 5.67
C VAL A 31 1.28 -5.74 6.13
N PHE A 32 1.36 -4.77 5.22
CA PHE A 32 1.83 -3.43 5.55
C PHE A 32 0.87 -2.71 6.52
N CYS A 33 -0.44 -2.83 6.32
CA CYS A 33 -1.42 -2.28 7.25
C CYS A 33 -1.32 -2.93 8.64
N ALA A 34 -1.14 -4.25 8.70
CA ALA A 34 -0.92 -4.98 9.95
C ALA A 34 0.37 -4.53 10.67
N PHE A 35 1.44 -4.30 9.92
CA PHE A 35 2.69 -3.76 10.46
C PHE A 35 2.52 -2.32 11.00
N MET A 36 1.77 -1.48 10.29
CA MET A 36 1.49 -0.10 10.69
C MET A 36 0.68 -0.01 11.99
N LEU A 37 -0.22 -0.97 12.25
CA LEU A 37 -0.98 -1.04 13.52
C LEU A 37 -0.05 -1.08 14.74
N ARG A 38 1.09 -1.77 14.63
CA ARG A 38 2.02 -1.98 15.75
C ARG A 38 3.10 -0.92 15.84
N THR A 39 3.63 -0.47 14.69
CA THR A 39 4.93 0.22 14.65
C THR A 39 4.82 1.74 14.50
N TYR A 40 3.71 2.27 13.96
CA TYR A 40 3.63 3.69 13.54
C TYR A 40 2.44 4.45 14.13
N LYS A 41 2.34 4.47 15.48
CA LYS A 41 1.32 5.27 16.18
C LYS A 41 1.39 6.76 15.83
N GLY A 42 2.60 7.35 15.78
CA GLY A 42 2.77 8.77 15.48
C GLY A 42 2.34 9.18 14.06
N ARG A 43 2.48 8.31 13.05
CA ARG A 43 2.06 8.62 11.68
C ARG A 43 0.54 8.67 11.55
N LYS A 44 -0.16 7.80 12.29
CA LYS A 44 -1.62 7.82 12.38
C LYS A 44 -2.11 9.10 13.07
N GLU A 45 -1.46 9.52 14.14
CA GLU A 45 -1.78 10.77 14.84
C GLU A 45 -1.58 11.98 13.93
N GLN A 46 -0.44 12.09 13.23
CA GLN A 46 -0.20 13.13 12.23
C GLN A 46 -1.28 13.18 11.14
N TYR A 47 -1.75 12.02 10.66
CA TYR A 47 -2.82 11.96 9.68
C TYR A 47 -4.16 12.45 10.25
N MET A 48 -4.48 12.10 11.51
CA MET A 48 -5.70 12.59 12.17
C MET A 48 -5.64 14.09 12.47
N GLU A 49 -4.48 14.60 12.90
CA GLU A 49 -4.26 16.03 13.11
C GLU A 49 -4.40 16.81 11.80
N LYS A 50 -3.87 16.29 10.70
CA LYS A 50 -4.05 16.86 9.36
C LYS A 50 -5.52 16.89 8.93
N LEU A 51 -6.27 15.83 9.17
CA LEU A 51 -7.70 15.81 8.85
C LEU A 51 -8.47 16.83 9.70
N LYS A 52 -8.14 16.92 10.98
CA LYS A 52 -8.72 17.89 11.91
C LYS A 52 -8.39 19.32 11.52
N SER A 53 -7.16 19.62 11.10
CA SER A 53 -6.78 20.96 10.65
C SER A 53 -7.45 21.36 9.34
N MET A 54 -7.86 20.39 8.52
CA MET A 54 -8.69 20.61 7.33
C MET A 54 -10.20 20.74 7.65
N GLY A 55 -10.59 20.69 8.93
CA GLY A 55 -12.01 20.70 9.34
C GLY A 55 -12.79 19.46 8.93
N LYS A 56 -12.10 18.38 8.55
CA LYS A 56 -12.71 17.14 8.06
C LYS A 56 -12.78 16.11 9.18
N GLU A 57 -13.98 15.85 9.66
CA GLU A 57 -14.24 14.78 10.63
C GLU A 57 -14.35 13.39 9.98
N LYS A 58 -14.50 13.34 8.66
CA LYS A 58 -14.56 12.12 7.87
C LYS A 58 -13.80 12.29 6.56
N GLN A 59 -13.21 11.20 6.08
CA GLN A 59 -12.62 11.14 4.74
C GLN A 59 -13.22 9.93 4.01
N PHE A 60 -13.76 10.14 2.81
CA PHE A 60 -14.50 9.12 2.04
C PHE A 60 -15.69 8.52 2.80
N GLY A 61 -16.37 9.30 3.65
CA GLY A 61 -17.47 8.82 4.49
C GLY A 61 -17.03 7.94 5.68
N LEU A 62 -15.74 7.64 5.80
CA LEU A 62 -15.18 6.80 6.85
C LEU A 62 -14.62 7.61 8.02
N PRO A 63 -14.64 7.05 9.24
CA PRO A 63 -13.90 7.60 10.37
C PRO A 63 -12.41 7.77 10.03
N PRO A 64 -11.73 8.84 10.51
CA PRO A 64 -10.34 9.15 10.18
C PRO A 64 -9.37 7.99 10.41
N ARG A 65 -9.63 7.19 11.45
CA ARG A 65 -8.84 5.99 11.77
C ARG A 65 -8.91 4.93 10.67
N ILE A 66 -10.10 4.71 10.09
CA ILE A 66 -10.30 3.73 9.02
C ILE A 66 -9.78 4.30 7.70
N ALA A 67 -10.06 5.57 7.43
CA ALA A 67 -9.57 6.26 6.25
C ALA A 67 -8.04 6.22 6.12
N PHE A 68 -7.32 6.34 7.25
CA PHE A 68 -5.87 6.17 7.29
C PHE A 68 -5.42 4.81 6.74
N TYR A 69 -5.96 3.71 7.26
CA TYR A 69 -5.57 2.38 6.82
C TYR A 69 -6.00 2.07 5.39
N VAL A 70 -7.16 2.58 4.96
CA VAL A 70 -7.58 2.47 3.55
C VAL A 70 -6.58 3.20 2.65
N ASN A 71 -6.16 4.40 3.02
CA ASN A 71 -5.18 5.16 2.24
C ASN A 71 -3.81 4.45 2.20
N GLU A 72 -3.33 3.94 3.33
CA GLU A 72 -2.07 3.19 3.38
C GLU A 72 -2.17 1.87 2.58
N PHE A 73 -3.31 1.18 2.65
CA PHE A 73 -3.57 -0.03 1.88
C PHE A 73 -3.51 0.25 0.37
N VAL A 74 -4.29 1.24 -0.10
CA VAL A 74 -4.35 1.60 -1.52
C VAL A 74 -2.98 2.07 -2.02
N SER A 75 -2.26 2.86 -1.21
CA SER A 75 -0.92 3.33 -1.56
C SER A 75 0.08 2.18 -1.63
N ALA A 76 0.08 1.28 -0.64
CA ALA A 76 1.00 0.15 -0.58
C ALA A 76 0.74 -0.83 -1.73
N THR A 77 -0.52 -1.26 -1.91
CA THR A 77 -0.95 -2.14 -2.99
C THR A 77 -0.74 -1.52 -4.36
N GLY A 78 -1.13 -0.25 -4.55
CA GLY A 78 -1.04 0.42 -5.84
C GLY A 78 0.42 0.58 -6.30
N ILE A 79 1.30 1.06 -5.42
CA ILE A 79 2.72 1.22 -5.76
C ILE A 79 3.37 -0.15 -6.01
N SER A 80 3.15 -1.14 -5.14
CA SER A 80 3.77 -2.46 -5.34
C SER A 80 3.23 -3.16 -6.60
N TYR A 81 1.95 -3.00 -6.92
CA TYR A 81 1.34 -3.55 -8.12
C TYR A 81 1.90 -2.92 -9.39
N VAL A 82 1.95 -1.58 -9.48
CA VAL A 82 2.49 -0.89 -10.66
C VAL A 82 3.94 -1.27 -10.90
N ILE A 83 4.77 -1.24 -9.86
CA ILE A 83 6.18 -1.63 -9.98
C ILE A 83 6.30 -3.13 -10.32
N GLY A 84 5.51 -3.99 -9.68
CA GLY A 84 5.50 -5.43 -9.97
C GLY A 84 5.08 -5.75 -11.39
N MET A 85 4.12 -5.02 -11.96
CA MET A 85 3.72 -5.16 -13.36
C MET A 85 4.85 -4.80 -14.31
N VAL A 86 5.54 -3.67 -14.07
CA VAL A 86 6.67 -3.24 -14.89
C VAL A 86 7.78 -4.28 -14.85
N VAL A 87 8.15 -4.76 -13.66
CA VAL A 87 9.23 -5.76 -13.50
C VAL A 87 8.84 -7.10 -14.13
N PHE A 88 7.60 -7.55 -13.97
CA PHE A 88 7.12 -8.79 -14.59
C PHE A 88 7.12 -8.69 -16.12
N ALA A 89 6.68 -7.56 -16.68
CA ALA A 89 6.72 -7.32 -18.12
C ALA A 89 8.15 -7.35 -18.68
N MET A 90 9.10 -6.70 -17.98
CA MET A 90 10.51 -6.72 -18.37
C MET A 90 11.11 -8.12 -18.30
N LYS A 91 10.74 -8.91 -17.28
CA LYS A 91 11.17 -10.31 -17.14
C LYS A 91 10.69 -11.18 -18.31
N GLY A 92 9.45 -10.99 -18.77
CA GLY A 92 8.89 -11.75 -19.89
C GLY A 92 9.40 -11.31 -21.27
N ALA A 93 10.07 -10.15 -21.37
CA ALA A 93 10.69 -9.66 -22.59
C ALA A 93 12.16 -10.11 -22.77
N MET A 94 12.73 -10.76 -21.76
CA MET A 94 14.06 -11.39 -21.78
C MET A 94 13.93 -12.88 -22.05
#